data_AF-A0A543Q5V2-F1
#
_entry.id   AF-A0A543Q5V2-F1
#
_cell.length_a   1.000
_cell.length_b   1.000
_cell.length_c   1.000
_cell.angle_alpha   90.00
_cell.angle_beta   90.00
_cell.angle_gamma   90.00
#
_symmetry.space_group_name_H-M   'P 1'
#
loop_
_entity.id
_entity.type
_entity.pdbx_description
1 polymer ?
#
loop_
_entity_poly.entity_id
_entity_poly.type
_entity_poly.pdbx_seq_one_letter_code
_entity_poly.pdbx_strand_id
1 'polypeptide(L)'
;MTTRERLLIDVNHEIEMLRQYLGTSGHHPEVGEFSEIMAPAKAYWTYPDVISPAPHVFRIAGEQKIRDLVIYHHQLLFASPLKDIFGDSEKRFEIIANRTADFHVEACGGPKYYSSVRGSASLGIRHLPFTITEADRELWLDLYAKSLVDTQFPLDAGEIYWRWIESVSLRVINRRGRALPPERVSFNQAMIKARELAECAL
;
A
#
# COMPACT_ATOMS: atom_id res chain seq x y z
N MET A 1 -20.23 42.17 30.11
CA MET A 1 -20.38 40.89 30.84
C MET A 1 -21.54 40.12 30.22
N THR A 2 -21.31 38.98 29.60
CA THR A 2 -22.30 37.89 29.45
C THR A 2 -21.54 36.60 29.14
N THR A 3 -21.20 35.86 30.18
CA THR A 3 -20.62 34.52 30.10
C THR A 3 -21.71 33.57 29.59
N ARG A 4 -21.43 32.87 28.50
CA ARG A 4 -22.31 31.86 27.91
C ARG A 4 -22.24 30.61 28.80
N GLU A 5 -23.29 30.36 29.58
CA GLU A 5 -23.43 29.15 30.40
C GLU A 5 -23.41 27.91 29.49
N ARG A 6 -22.45 27.02 29.76
CA ARG A 6 -22.33 25.73 29.10
C ARG A 6 -23.25 24.78 29.85
N LEU A 7 -24.34 24.34 29.20
CA LEU A 7 -25.21 23.29 29.74
C LEU A 7 -24.37 22.03 29.97
N LEU A 8 -24.18 21.66 31.24
CA LEU A 8 -23.61 20.39 31.63
C LEU A 8 -24.65 19.31 31.33
N ILE A 9 -24.34 18.40 30.42
CA ILE A 9 -25.19 17.22 30.18
C ILE A 9 -25.07 16.34 31.42
N ASP A 10 -26.17 16.14 32.13
CA ASP A 10 -26.27 15.19 33.23
C ASP A 10 -26.34 13.77 32.66
N VAL A 11 -25.16 13.16 32.52
CA VAL A 11 -24.97 11.81 31.97
C VAL A 11 -25.81 10.77 32.72
N ASN A 12 -26.07 10.98 34.02
CA ASN A 12 -26.86 10.03 34.79
C ASN A 12 -28.34 10.07 34.39
N HIS A 13 -28.87 11.26 34.08
CA HIS A 13 -30.24 11.42 33.61
C HIS A 13 -30.47 10.77 32.24
N GLU A 14 -29.51 10.87 31.31
CA GLU A 14 -29.59 10.17 30.02
C GLU A 14 -29.52 8.64 30.17
N ILE A 15 -28.70 8.14 31.08
CA ILE A 15 -28.61 6.70 31.39
C ILE A 15 -29.94 6.19 31.96
N GLU A 16 -30.57 6.94 32.86
CA GLU A 16 -31.88 6.58 33.44
C GLU A 16 -32.97 6.54 32.36
N MET A 17 -33.01 7.55 31.49
CA MET A 17 -33.92 7.63 30.34
C MET A 17 -33.75 6.43 29.39
N LEU A 18 -32.50 6.04 29.11
CA LEU A 18 -32.20 4.87 28.27
C LEU A 18 -32.66 3.57 28.93
N ARG A 19 -32.45 3.41 30.24
CA ARG A 19 -32.93 2.24 30.99
C ARG A 19 -34.46 2.12 30.98
N GLN A 20 -35.15 3.25 31.06
CA GLN A 20 -36.61 3.31 31.03
C GLN A 20 -37.15 3.00 29.62
N TYR A 21 -36.48 3.49 28.58
CA TYR A 21 -36.81 3.19 27.17
C TYR A 21 -36.55 1.73 26.80
N LEU A 22 -35.50 1.12 27.37
CA LEU A 22 -35.10 -0.26 27.07
C LEU A 22 -35.84 -1.33 27.90
N GLY A 23 -36.65 -0.94 28.90
CA GLY A 23 -37.52 -1.83 29.67
C GLY A 23 -36.77 -2.83 30.56
N THR A 24 -37.00 -2.76 31.88
CA THR A 24 -36.47 -3.74 32.85
C THR A 24 -37.29 -5.03 32.84
N SER A 25 -37.21 -5.80 31.77
CA SER A 25 -37.66 -7.20 31.76
C SER A 25 -36.80 -7.95 30.75
N GLY A 26 -35.87 -8.73 31.30
CA GLY A 26 -34.95 -9.57 30.54
C GLY A 26 -35.67 -10.67 29.77
N HIS A 27 -36.18 -10.33 28.61
CA HIS A 27 -36.27 -11.24 27.49
C HIS A 27 -35.34 -10.67 26.41
N HIS A 28 -34.04 -10.92 26.57
CA HIS A 28 -33.19 -10.91 25.39
C HIS A 28 -33.75 -12.00 24.47
N PRO A 29 -34.20 -11.67 23.25
CA PRO A 29 -34.52 -12.72 22.29
C PRO A 29 -33.30 -13.63 22.22
N GLU A 30 -33.52 -14.94 22.31
CA GLU A 30 -32.43 -15.91 22.28
C GLU A 30 -31.51 -15.55 21.11
N VAL A 31 -30.20 -15.49 21.41
CA VAL A 31 -29.13 -15.11 20.48
C VAL A 31 -29.14 -16.00 19.19
N GLY A 32 -29.96 -17.06 19.17
CA GLY A 32 -30.23 -17.90 18.01
C GLY A 32 -30.99 -17.22 16.87
N GLU A 33 -32.04 -16.41 17.13
CA GLU A 33 -32.92 -15.90 16.06
C GLU A 33 -32.32 -14.73 15.26
N PHE A 34 -31.37 -13.97 15.83
CA PHE A 34 -30.70 -12.86 15.11
C PHE A 34 -29.44 -13.29 14.35
N SER A 35 -28.90 -14.49 14.61
CA SER A 35 -27.71 -14.98 13.92
C SER A 35 -27.96 -15.26 12.43
N GLU A 36 -29.21 -15.55 12.06
CA GLU A 36 -29.63 -15.76 10.67
C GLU A 36 -29.83 -14.45 9.88
N ILE A 37 -29.96 -13.32 10.57
CA ILE A 37 -30.22 -12.00 9.98
C ILE A 37 -28.91 -11.21 9.77
N MET A 38 -27.84 -11.58 10.49
CA MET A 38 -26.53 -10.94 10.37
C MET A 38 -25.61 -11.71 9.44
N ALA A 39 -25.14 -11.04 8.37
CA ALA A 39 -24.11 -11.61 7.51
C ALA A 39 -22.86 -11.98 8.34
N PRO A 40 -22.25 -13.16 8.14
CA PRO A 40 -21.11 -13.59 8.92
C PRO A 40 -19.91 -12.65 8.72
N ALA A 41 -19.06 -12.55 9.75
CA ALA A 41 -17.79 -11.85 9.63
C ALA A 41 -16.99 -12.44 8.46
N LYS A 42 -16.67 -11.60 7.47
CA LYS A 42 -15.94 -12.00 6.28
C LYS A 42 -14.78 -11.03 6.06
N ALA A 43 -13.56 -11.57 6.05
CA ALA A 43 -12.41 -10.83 5.60
C ALA A 43 -12.58 -10.50 4.10
N TYR A 44 -12.34 -9.24 3.72
CA TYR A 44 -12.45 -8.82 2.33
C TYR A 44 -11.41 -9.51 1.42
N TRP A 45 -10.16 -9.63 1.89
CA TRP A 45 -9.10 -10.46 1.31
C TRP A 45 -8.05 -10.76 2.38
N THR A 46 -7.17 -11.71 2.10
CA THR A 46 -6.01 -12.03 2.94
C THR A 46 -4.75 -11.48 2.31
N TYR A 47 -3.85 -10.95 3.15
CA TYR A 47 -2.53 -10.55 2.67
C TYR A 47 -1.65 -11.79 2.52
N PRO A 48 -1.05 -12.01 1.33
CA PRO A 48 -0.07 -13.07 1.17
C PRO A 48 1.19 -12.76 1.99
N ASP A 49 2.02 -13.79 2.16
CA ASP A 49 3.34 -13.65 2.76
C ASP A 49 4.20 -12.69 1.95
N VAL A 50 4.93 -11.84 2.67
CA VAL A 50 5.95 -10.98 2.09
C VAL A 50 7.29 -11.64 2.32
N ILE A 51 7.86 -12.17 1.25
CA ILE A 51 9.19 -12.80 1.28
C ILE A 51 10.23 -11.71 1.07
N SER A 52 11.19 -11.62 1.97
CA SER A 52 12.28 -10.64 1.87
C SER A 52 13.14 -10.89 0.63
N PRO A 53 13.50 -9.86 -0.15
CA PRO A 53 14.41 -9.99 -1.29
C PRO A 53 15.88 -10.09 -0.84
N ALA A 54 16.16 -9.74 0.43
CA ALA A 54 17.51 -9.77 0.97
C ALA A 54 18.01 -11.19 1.26
N PRO A 55 19.33 -11.42 1.17
CA PRO A 55 20.34 -10.55 0.57
C PRO A 55 20.50 -10.80 -0.95
N HIS A 56 19.63 -11.62 -1.55
CA HIS A 56 19.82 -12.19 -2.88
C HIS A 56 19.82 -11.12 -3.97
N VAL A 57 18.84 -10.21 -3.95
CA VAL A 57 18.75 -9.14 -4.95
C VAL A 57 19.98 -8.25 -4.90
N PHE A 58 20.43 -7.81 -3.71
CA PHE A 58 21.61 -6.97 -3.60
C PHE A 58 22.89 -7.69 -4.05
N ARG A 59 23.04 -8.99 -3.76
CA ARG A 59 24.20 -9.78 -4.22
C ARG A 59 24.28 -9.91 -5.73
N ILE A 60 23.14 -10.01 -6.43
CA ILE A 60 23.11 -10.22 -7.89
C ILE A 60 23.15 -8.88 -8.64
N ALA A 61 22.32 -7.91 -8.24
CA ALA A 61 22.17 -6.65 -8.96
C ALA A 61 23.17 -5.57 -8.53
N GLY A 62 23.59 -5.59 -7.26
CA GLY A 62 24.36 -4.51 -6.65
C GLY A 62 23.55 -3.23 -6.42
N GLU A 63 24.17 -2.26 -5.75
CA GLU A 63 23.51 -1.01 -5.36
C GLU A 63 23.06 -0.19 -6.59
N GLN A 64 23.94 0.00 -7.57
CA GLN A 64 23.68 0.91 -8.69
C GLN A 64 22.45 0.48 -9.49
N LYS A 65 22.32 -0.81 -9.83
CA LYS A 65 21.16 -1.31 -10.58
C LYS A 65 19.84 -1.18 -9.82
N ILE A 66 19.87 -1.34 -8.49
CA ILE A 66 18.68 -1.13 -7.65
C ILE A 66 18.29 0.35 -7.65
N ARG A 67 19.27 1.26 -7.53
CA ARG A 67 19.02 2.70 -7.59
C ARG A 67 18.47 3.10 -8.96
N ASP A 68 19.11 2.67 -10.05
CA ASP A 68 18.68 2.96 -11.42
C ASP A 68 17.24 2.48 -11.67
N LEU A 69 16.92 1.25 -11.25
CA LEU A 69 15.57 0.70 -11.34
C LEU A 69 14.54 1.58 -10.63
N VAL A 70 14.80 1.95 -9.38
CA VAL A 70 13.85 2.72 -8.55
C VAL A 70 13.69 4.14 -9.07
N ILE A 71 14.80 4.80 -9.44
CA ILE A 71 14.76 6.16 -9.98
C ILE A 71 13.99 6.18 -11.30
N TYR A 72 14.28 5.24 -12.21
CA TYR A 72 13.57 5.14 -13.49
C TYR A 72 12.07 4.88 -13.29
N HIS A 73 11.73 3.98 -12.38
CA HIS A 73 10.33 3.74 -12.00
C HIS A 73 9.63 5.01 -11.49
N HIS A 74 10.31 5.81 -10.67
CA HIS A 74 9.72 7.06 -10.18
C HIS A 74 9.58 8.11 -11.29
N GLN A 75 10.50 8.17 -12.25
CA GLN A 75 10.38 9.04 -13.43
C GLN A 75 9.11 8.68 -14.23
N LEU A 76 8.85 7.39 -14.43
CA LEU A 76 7.63 6.92 -15.07
C LEU A 76 6.38 7.29 -14.26
N LEU A 77 6.42 7.12 -12.93
CA LEU A 77 5.31 7.54 -12.06
C LEU A 77 5.03 9.04 -12.18
N PHE A 78 6.07 9.87 -12.24
CA PHE A 78 5.96 11.31 -12.40
C PHE A 78 5.38 11.71 -13.77
N ALA A 79 5.57 10.89 -14.79
CA ALA A 79 4.97 11.04 -16.12
C ALA A 79 3.59 10.38 -16.27
N SER A 80 3.04 9.79 -15.21
CA SER A 80 1.78 9.02 -15.23
C SER A 80 0.61 9.79 -14.56
N PRO A 81 -0.63 9.28 -14.63
CA PRO A 81 -1.73 9.79 -13.83
C PRO A 81 -1.49 9.80 -12.32
N LEU A 82 -0.49 9.05 -11.81
CA LEU A 82 -0.13 9.04 -10.38
C LEU A 82 0.77 10.22 -9.96
N LYS A 83 1.11 11.14 -10.86
CA LYS A 83 2.05 12.25 -10.60
C LYS A 83 1.68 13.11 -9.39
N ASP A 84 0.38 13.22 -9.07
CA ASP A 84 -0.12 14.11 -8.03
C ASP A 84 0.43 13.76 -6.63
N ILE A 85 0.90 12.53 -6.41
CA ILE A 85 1.57 12.13 -5.16
C ILE A 85 2.88 12.91 -4.93
N PHE A 86 3.53 13.35 -6.01
CA PHE A 86 4.76 14.14 -5.97
C PHE A 86 4.49 15.65 -5.93
N GLY A 87 3.33 16.10 -6.41
CA GLY A 87 3.03 17.52 -6.67
C GLY A 87 3.86 18.08 -7.82
N ASP A 88 3.76 19.39 -8.08
CA ASP A 88 4.42 20.05 -9.24
C ASP A 88 5.90 20.43 -9.02
N SER A 89 6.61 19.76 -8.11
CA SER A 89 7.99 20.13 -7.75
C SER A 89 8.99 19.04 -8.11
N GLU A 90 9.84 19.33 -9.10
CA GLU A 90 10.96 18.47 -9.50
C GLU A 90 11.93 18.18 -8.34
N LYS A 91 12.23 19.20 -7.53
CA LYS A 91 13.02 19.03 -6.30
C LYS A 91 12.36 18.07 -5.31
N ARG A 92 11.03 18.09 -5.18
CA ARG A 92 10.30 17.16 -4.32
C ARG A 92 10.34 15.75 -4.88
N PHE A 93 10.21 15.61 -6.20
CA PHE A 93 10.41 14.36 -6.92
C PHE A 93 11.79 13.76 -6.63
N GLU A 94 12.88 14.50 -6.82
CA GLU A 94 14.25 14.03 -6.58
C GLU A 94 14.46 13.52 -5.16
N ILE A 95 13.95 14.27 -4.17
CA ILE A 95 14.05 13.89 -2.75
C ILE A 95 13.27 12.59 -2.48
N ILE A 96 12.07 12.45 -3.04
CA ILE A 96 11.24 11.26 -2.84
C ILE A 96 11.90 10.05 -3.52
N ALA A 97 12.30 10.18 -4.78
CA ALA A 97 12.91 9.11 -5.55
C ALA A 97 14.19 8.58 -4.88
N ASN A 98 15.08 9.47 -4.43
CA ASN A 98 16.30 9.07 -3.72
C ASN A 98 16.01 8.36 -2.39
N ARG A 99 15.05 8.87 -1.60
CA ARG A 99 14.64 8.20 -0.35
C ARG A 99 14.03 6.84 -0.59
N THR A 100 13.25 6.70 -1.66
CA THR A 100 12.69 5.40 -2.05
C THR A 100 13.80 4.46 -2.50
N ALA A 101 14.80 4.93 -3.24
CA ALA A 101 15.96 4.14 -3.63
C ALA A 101 16.76 3.65 -2.40
N ASP A 102 17.00 4.51 -1.41
CA ASP A 102 17.65 4.12 -0.15
C ASP A 102 16.87 3.01 0.57
N PHE A 103 15.54 3.11 0.62
CA PHE A 103 14.69 2.07 1.19
C PHE A 103 14.85 0.73 0.46
N HIS A 104 14.82 0.74 -0.88
CA HIS A 104 14.90 -0.49 -1.67
C HIS A 104 16.32 -1.11 -1.62
N VAL A 105 17.37 -0.29 -1.62
CA VAL A 105 18.76 -0.77 -1.41
C VAL A 105 18.86 -1.49 -0.07
N GLU A 106 18.40 -0.87 1.01
CA GLU A 106 18.41 -1.48 2.33
C GLU A 106 17.54 -2.74 2.40
N ALA A 107 16.32 -2.69 1.86
CA ALA A 107 15.40 -3.83 1.87
C ALA A 107 15.91 -5.03 1.06
N CYS A 108 16.74 -4.80 0.03
CA CYS A 108 17.40 -5.85 -0.75
C CYS A 108 18.66 -6.42 -0.07
N GLY A 109 19.07 -5.89 1.08
CA GLY A 109 20.23 -6.35 1.85
C GLY A 109 21.47 -5.47 1.73
N GLY A 110 21.35 -4.26 1.18
CA GLY A 110 22.41 -3.27 1.11
C GLY A 110 22.64 -2.52 2.44
N PRO A 111 23.48 -1.47 2.43
CA PRO A 111 23.73 -0.64 3.60
C PRO A 111 22.45 0.04 4.15
N LYS A 112 22.47 0.37 5.45
CA LYS A 112 21.32 0.97 6.15
C LYS A 112 21.14 2.46 5.84
N TYR A 113 20.88 2.82 4.59
CA TYR A 113 20.68 4.22 4.19
C TYR A 113 19.34 4.79 4.63
N TYR A 114 18.28 3.97 4.67
CA TYR A 114 16.95 4.44 4.99
C TYR A 114 16.70 4.48 6.50
N SER A 115 16.90 3.35 7.19
CA SER A 115 16.52 3.24 8.59
C SER A 115 17.39 4.07 9.53
N SER A 116 18.65 4.32 9.17
CA SER A 116 19.54 5.20 9.93
C SER A 116 19.04 6.65 9.98
N VAL A 117 18.29 7.09 8.96
CA VAL A 117 17.78 8.47 8.85
C VAL A 117 16.29 8.54 9.19
N ARG A 118 15.50 7.52 8.83
CA ARG A 118 14.03 7.55 8.84
C ARG A 118 13.39 6.60 9.84
N GLY A 119 14.17 5.72 10.47
CA GLY A 119 13.67 4.66 11.34
C GLY A 119 12.93 3.57 10.56
N SER A 120 11.93 2.95 11.19
CA SER A 120 11.17 1.88 10.56
C SER A 120 10.43 2.34 9.29
N ALA A 121 10.36 1.45 8.30
CA ALA A 121 9.68 1.73 7.03
C ALA A 121 8.20 2.06 7.23
N SER A 122 7.49 1.29 8.07
CA SER A 122 6.07 1.52 8.44
C SER A 122 5.21 1.87 7.22
N LEU A 123 5.37 1.12 6.12
CA LEU A 123 4.85 1.50 4.80
C LEU A 123 3.35 1.77 4.83
N GLY A 124 2.55 0.92 5.47
CA GLY A 124 1.10 1.12 5.58
C GLY A 124 0.74 2.49 6.15
N ILE A 125 1.38 2.90 7.26
CA ILE A 125 1.14 4.21 7.89
C ILE A 125 1.62 5.36 7.01
N ARG A 126 2.81 5.23 6.41
CA ARG A 126 3.41 6.31 5.60
C ARG A 126 2.69 6.53 4.26
N HIS A 127 1.87 5.58 3.83
CA HIS A 127 1.06 5.68 2.61
C HIS A 127 -0.38 6.14 2.88
N LEU A 128 -0.83 6.23 4.14
CA LEU A 128 -2.17 6.74 4.50
C LEU A 128 -2.51 8.15 3.98
N PRO A 129 -1.58 9.10 3.87
CA PRO A 129 -1.90 10.44 3.34
C PRO A 129 -2.30 10.46 1.86
N PHE A 130 -2.06 9.38 1.12
CA PHE A 130 -2.38 9.27 -0.31
C PHE A 130 -3.60 8.38 -0.50
N THR A 131 -4.47 8.72 -1.45
CA THR A 131 -5.52 7.78 -1.87
C THR A 131 -4.90 6.77 -2.82
N ILE A 132 -4.86 5.49 -2.43
CA ILE A 132 -4.28 4.41 -3.22
C ILE A 132 -5.34 3.33 -3.43
N THR A 133 -5.81 3.24 -4.67
CA THR A 133 -6.77 2.24 -5.14
C THR A 133 -6.10 0.98 -5.68
N GLU A 134 -6.91 -0.03 -5.99
CA GLU A 134 -6.44 -1.23 -6.67
C GLU A 134 -5.89 -0.91 -8.07
N ALA A 135 -6.51 0.04 -8.78
CA ALA A 135 -6.05 0.48 -10.11
C ALA A 135 -4.72 1.23 -10.03
N ASP A 136 -4.51 2.05 -8.99
CA ASP A 136 -3.23 2.74 -8.78
C ASP A 136 -2.10 1.73 -8.51
N ARG A 137 -2.39 0.65 -7.76
CA ARG A 137 -1.43 -0.45 -7.57
C ARG A 137 -1.11 -1.15 -8.89
N GLU A 138 -2.11 -1.45 -9.71
CA GLU A 138 -1.91 -2.11 -11.01
C GLU A 138 -1.00 -1.26 -11.90
N LEU A 139 -1.29 0.03 -12.04
CA LEU A 139 -0.44 0.96 -12.78
C LEU A 139 0.98 1.05 -12.17
N TRP A 140 1.09 1.13 -10.85
CA TRP A 140 2.39 1.14 -10.17
C TRP A 140 3.23 -0.11 -10.47
N LEU A 141 2.61 -1.29 -10.53
CA LEU A 141 3.25 -2.56 -10.88
C LEU A 141 3.62 -2.61 -12.37
N ASP A 142 2.74 -2.15 -13.26
CA ASP A 142 3.01 -2.10 -14.70
C ASP A 142 4.25 -1.24 -15.00
N LEU A 143 4.36 -0.09 -14.35
CA LEU A 143 5.53 0.79 -14.48
C LEU A 143 6.80 0.13 -13.92
N TYR A 144 6.70 -0.68 -12.86
CA TYR A 144 7.83 -1.44 -12.35
C TYR A 144 8.27 -2.54 -13.30
N ALA A 145 7.33 -3.25 -13.92
CA ALA A 145 7.61 -4.29 -14.92
C ALA A 145 8.33 -3.68 -16.13
N LYS A 146 7.85 -2.53 -16.61
CA LYS A 146 8.54 -1.73 -17.63
C LYS A 146 9.94 -1.34 -17.19
N SER A 147 10.10 -0.86 -15.95
CA SER A 147 11.40 -0.44 -15.43
C SER A 147 12.42 -1.59 -15.34
N LEU A 148 11.98 -2.80 -14.99
CA LEU A 148 12.84 -4.00 -14.97
C LEU A 148 13.40 -4.31 -16.36
N VAL A 149 12.58 -4.15 -17.40
CA VAL A 149 12.99 -4.33 -18.81
C VAL A 149 13.94 -3.22 -19.25
N ASP A 150 13.52 -1.96 -19.11
CA ASP A 150 14.23 -0.81 -19.67
C ASP A 150 15.59 -0.57 -19.01
N THR A 151 15.71 -0.84 -17.71
CA THR A 151 17.00 -0.72 -16.98
C THR A 151 17.89 -1.96 -17.12
N GLN A 152 17.43 -2.97 -17.87
CA GLN A 152 18.09 -4.26 -18.02
C GLN A 152 18.46 -4.86 -16.66
N PHE A 153 17.48 -4.93 -15.76
CA PHE A 153 17.68 -5.49 -14.43
C PHE A 153 17.91 -7.01 -14.55
N PRO A 154 18.87 -7.61 -13.80
CA PRO A 154 19.16 -9.03 -13.94
C PRO A 154 17.93 -9.90 -13.68
N LEU A 155 17.60 -10.82 -14.59
CA LEU A 155 16.35 -11.60 -14.53
C LEU A 155 16.21 -12.39 -13.22
N ASP A 156 17.28 -13.07 -12.78
CA ASP A 156 17.29 -13.85 -11.54
C ASP A 156 16.99 -12.98 -10.30
N ALA A 157 17.50 -11.75 -10.29
CA ALA A 157 17.20 -10.78 -9.23
C ALA A 157 15.79 -10.20 -9.40
N GLY A 158 15.36 -9.97 -10.65
CA GLY A 158 14.06 -9.40 -11.01
C GLY A 158 12.89 -10.24 -10.54
N GLU A 159 12.96 -11.57 -10.65
CA GLU A 159 11.91 -12.46 -10.16
C GLU A 159 11.78 -12.39 -8.63
N ILE A 160 12.90 -12.43 -7.91
CA ILE A 160 12.93 -12.33 -6.44
C ILE A 160 12.40 -10.97 -6.00
N TYR A 161 12.85 -9.89 -6.65
CA TYR A 161 12.41 -8.53 -6.39
C TYR A 161 10.91 -8.37 -6.63
N TRP A 162 10.40 -8.89 -7.75
CA TRP A 162 8.99 -8.83 -8.13
C TRP A 162 8.09 -9.49 -7.08
N ARG A 163 8.43 -10.71 -6.64
CA ARG A 163 7.67 -11.44 -5.61
C ARG A 163 7.54 -10.62 -4.32
N TRP A 164 8.57 -9.85 -3.98
CA TRP A 164 8.55 -8.97 -2.82
C TRP A 164 7.64 -7.74 -3.05
N ILE A 165 7.89 -6.94 -4.09
CA ILE A 165 7.13 -5.70 -4.32
C ILE A 165 5.65 -5.95 -4.61
N GLU A 166 5.32 -7.03 -5.31
CA GLU A 166 3.95 -7.40 -5.63
C GLU A 166 3.16 -7.74 -4.37
N SER A 167 3.76 -8.46 -3.43
CA SER A 167 3.13 -8.81 -2.15
C SER A 167 3.06 -7.60 -1.20
N VAL A 168 4.11 -6.79 -1.12
CA VAL A 168 4.13 -5.56 -0.29
C VAL A 168 3.10 -4.55 -0.76
N SER A 169 2.96 -4.36 -2.07
CA SER A 169 2.07 -3.34 -2.64
C SER A 169 0.59 -3.57 -2.29
N LEU A 170 0.18 -4.80 -1.97
CA LEU A 170 -1.17 -5.07 -1.46
C LEU A 170 -1.45 -4.35 -0.14
N ARG A 171 -0.42 -4.21 0.72
CA ARG A 171 -0.53 -3.68 2.08
C ARG A 171 -0.60 -2.15 2.15
N VAL A 172 -0.46 -1.47 1.01
CA VAL A 172 -0.56 0.00 0.91
C VAL A 172 -1.83 0.47 0.22
N ILE A 173 -2.65 -0.43 -0.34
CA ILE A 173 -3.99 -0.10 -0.83
C ILE A 173 -4.83 0.36 0.36
N ASN A 174 -5.40 1.56 0.27
CA ASN A 174 -6.20 2.17 1.34
C ASN A 174 -7.56 2.70 0.87
N ARG A 175 -7.86 2.62 -0.43
CA ARG A 175 -9.18 2.94 -0.99
C ARG A 175 -9.66 1.80 -1.87
N ARG A 176 -10.82 1.23 -1.55
CA ARG A 176 -11.44 0.18 -2.36
C ARG A 176 -12.31 0.76 -3.47
N GLY A 177 -12.10 0.32 -4.70
CA GLY A 177 -12.90 0.67 -5.87
C GLY A 177 -13.81 -0.45 -6.37
N ARG A 178 -13.59 -1.70 -5.93
CA ARG A 178 -14.33 -2.88 -6.40
C ARG A 178 -14.62 -3.90 -5.29
N ALA A 179 -15.49 -4.87 -5.55
CA ALA A 179 -15.84 -5.94 -4.61
C ALA A 179 -14.82 -7.09 -4.60
N LEU A 180 -14.25 -7.42 -5.76
CA LEU A 180 -13.25 -8.47 -5.91
C LEU A 180 -11.93 -8.09 -5.22
N PRO A 181 -11.16 -9.08 -4.75
CA PRO A 181 -9.82 -8.83 -4.20
C PRO A 181 -8.89 -8.23 -5.27
N PRO A 182 -7.83 -7.51 -4.86
CA PRO A 182 -6.78 -7.08 -5.78
C PRO A 182 -6.15 -8.29 -6.50
N GLU A 183 -5.84 -8.13 -7.79
CA GLU A 183 -5.26 -9.20 -8.60
C GLU A 183 -3.82 -9.52 -8.16
N ARG A 184 -3.46 -10.81 -8.23
CA ARG A 184 -2.09 -11.28 -8.04
C ARG A 184 -1.40 -11.37 -9.38
N VAL A 185 -0.21 -10.76 -9.48
CA VAL A 185 0.54 -10.69 -10.74
C VAL A 185 1.85 -11.46 -10.59
N SER A 186 1.97 -12.62 -11.24
CA SER A 186 3.23 -13.35 -11.28
C SER A 186 4.29 -12.59 -12.09
N PHE A 187 5.57 -12.89 -11.85
CA PHE A 187 6.67 -12.28 -12.61
C PHE A 187 6.52 -12.54 -14.12
N ASN A 188 6.16 -13.78 -14.51
CA ASN A 188 5.95 -14.11 -15.93
C ASN A 188 4.83 -13.29 -16.57
N GLN A 189 3.69 -13.12 -15.89
CA GLN A 189 2.59 -12.27 -16.38
C GLN A 189 3.04 -10.81 -16.54
N ALA A 190 3.79 -10.28 -15.57
CA ALA A 190 4.32 -8.93 -15.63
C ALA A 190 5.28 -8.73 -16.82
N MET A 191 6.17 -9.69 -17.06
CA MET A 191 7.13 -9.62 -18.16
C MET A 191 6.48 -9.76 -19.54
N ILE A 192 5.41 -10.56 -19.66
CA ILE A 192 4.62 -10.64 -20.90
C ILE A 192 3.98 -9.29 -21.18
N LYS A 193 3.26 -8.73 -20.21
CA LYS A 193 2.57 -7.44 -20.34
C LYS A 193 3.54 -6.30 -20.65
N ALA A 194 4.71 -6.26 -20.01
CA ALA A 194 5.73 -5.25 -20.27
C ALA A 194 6.25 -5.29 -21.73
N ARG A 195 6.38 -6.49 -22.32
CA ARG A 195 6.76 -6.64 -23.73
C ARG A 195 5.68 -6.15 -24.67
N GLU A 196 4.42 -6.52 -24.42
CA GLU A 196 3.27 -6.07 -25.23
C GLU A 196 3.16 -4.53 -25.23
N LEU A 197 3.34 -3.88 -24.07
CA LEU A 197 3.33 -2.43 -23.96
C LEU A 197 4.50 -1.75 -24.69
N ALA A 198 5.66 -2.40 -24.75
CA ALA A 198 6.81 -1.89 -25.50
C ALA A 198 6.59 -1.99 -27.01
N GLU A 199 5.90 -3.04 -27.47
CA GLU A 199 5.57 -3.25 -28.88
C GLU A 199 4.47 -2.31 -29.38
N CYS A 200 3.52 -1.90 -28.53
CA CYS A 200 2.47 -0.92 -28.88
C CYS A 200 2.96 0.54 -28.90
N ALA A 201 4.14 0.83 -28.36
CA ALA A 201 4.73 2.17 -28.34
C ALA A 201 5.65 2.45 -29.54
N LEU A 202 5.77 1.49 -30.47
CA LEU A 202 6.50 1.55 -31.75
C LEU A 202 5.50 1.69 -32.92
#